data_AF-A0A2E7EJ78-F1
#
_entry.id   AF-A0A2E7EJ78-F1
#
_cell.length_a   1.000
_cell.length_b   1.000
_cell.length_c   1.000
_cell.angle_alpha   90.00
_cell.angle_beta   90.00
_cell.angle_gamma   90.00
#
_symmetry.space_group_name_H-M   'P 1'
#
loop_
_entity.id
_entity.type
_entity.pdbx_description
1 polymer ?
#
loop_
_entity_poly.entity_id
_entity_poly.type
_entity_poly.pdbx_seq_one_letter_code
_entity_poly.pdbx_strand_id
1 'polypeptide(L)' 'MKAMLEVFGANVTTSSSGVDALKPFASQSFDVVVTDLRMKGMDGVELIEKSGGQSDSNSLPWYRAGRKRAS' A
#
# COMPACT_ATOMS: atom_id res chain seq x y z
N MET A 1 2.14 -13.35 13.85
CA MET A 1 1.85 -13.08 12.42
C MET A 1 3.08 -13.31 11.54
N LYS A 2 4.20 -12.59 11.74
CA LYS A 2 5.43 -12.70 10.94
C LYS A 2 5.88 -14.15 10.64
N ALA A 3 6.15 -14.94 11.67
CA ALA A 3 6.65 -16.32 11.51
C ALA A 3 5.73 -17.22 10.67
N MET A 4 4.41 -17.06 10.81
CA MET A 4 3.45 -17.82 10.00
C MET A 4 3.56 -17.44 8.52
N LEU A 5 3.61 -16.14 8.19
CA LEU A 5 3.72 -15.66 6.82
C LEU A 5 5.04 -16.07 6.17
N GLU A 6 6.14 -16.06 6.94
CA GLU A 6 7.45 -16.55 6.47
C GLU A 6 7.42 -18.05 6.16
N VAL A 7 6.71 -18.86 6.98
CA VAL A 7 6.51 -20.30 6.68
C VAL A 7 5.73 -20.51 5.39
N PHE A 8 4.81 -19.60 5.04
CA PHE A 8 4.11 -19.61 3.75
C PHE A 8 4.95 -19.04 2.58
N GLY A 9 6.22 -18.71 2.81
CA GLY A 9 7.16 -18.26 1.78
C GLY A 9 7.15 -16.75 1.52
N ALA A 10 6.48 -15.95 2.34
CA ALA A 10 6.52 -14.49 2.21
C ALA A 10 7.83 -13.91 2.77
N ASN A 11 8.36 -12.86 2.12
CA ASN A 11 9.40 -12.02 2.69
C ASN A 11 8.75 -10.92 3.53
N VAL A 12 8.94 -10.94 4.85
CA VAL A 12 8.16 -10.11 5.78
C VAL A 12 9.03 -9.03 6.43
N THR A 13 8.70 -7.77 6.18
CA THR A 13 9.20 -6.61 6.94
C THR A 13 8.17 -6.19 7.99
N THR A 14 8.61 -5.89 9.22
CA THR A 14 7.73 -5.45 10.30
C THR A 14 8.08 -4.05 10.79
N SER A 15 7.08 -3.30 11.26
CA SER A 15 7.25 -2.00 11.90
C SER A 15 6.34 -1.87 13.11
N SER A 16 6.79 -1.13 14.13
CA SER A 16 6.07 -0.95 15.39
C SER A 16 5.10 0.22 15.42
N SER A 17 5.07 1.04 14.35
CA SER A 17 4.18 2.19 14.21
C SER A 17 3.95 2.51 12.74
N GLY A 18 2.86 3.20 12.42
CA GLY A 18 2.61 3.71 11.05
C GLY A 18 3.72 4.65 10.56
N VAL A 19 4.26 5.48 11.45
CA VAL A 19 5.38 6.40 11.11
C VAL A 19 6.65 5.63 10.74
N ASP A 20 6.99 4.58 11.48
CA ASP A 20 8.16 3.76 11.16
C ASP A 20 7.97 2.92 9.90
N ALA A 21 6.73 2.51 9.62
CA ALA A 21 6.37 1.74 8.43
C ALA A 21 6.63 2.51 7.13
N LEU A 22 6.62 3.84 7.13
CA LEU A 22 6.94 4.65 5.95
C LEU A 22 8.40 4.55 5.49
N LYS A 23 9.33 4.25 6.40
CA LYS A 23 10.77 4.20 6.05
C LYS A 23 11.06 3.09 5.02
N PRO A 24 10.61 1.82 5.21
CA PRO A 24 10.74 0.79 4.19
C PRO A 24 10.12 1.13 2.83
N PHE A 25 8.97 1.83 2.78
CA PHE A 25 8.33 2.18 1.50
C PHE A 25 9.19 3.12 0.62
N ALA A 26 10.13 3.85 1.21
CA ALA A 26 11.04 4.70 0.45
C ALA A 26 12.11 3.93 -0.34
N SER A 27 12.42 2.69 0.05
CA SER A 27 13.51 1.90 -0.54
C SER A 27 13.07 0.59 -1.19
N GLN A 28 11.84 0.13 -0.93
CA GLN A 28 11.29 -1.09 -1.52
C GLN A 28 9.78 -0.98 -1.74
N SER A 29 9.29 -1.72 -2.73
CA SER A 29 7.87 -1.92 -2.99
C SER A 29 7.36 -3.15 -2.25
N PHE A 30 6.08 -3.15 -1.89
CA PHE A 30 5.42 -4.26 -1.22
C PHE A 30 4.21 -4.71 -2.01
N ASP A 31 4.05 -6.02 -2.19
CA ASP A 31 2.87 -6.60 -2.85
C ASP A 31 1.63 -6.55 -1.95
N VAL A 32 1.83 -6.68 -0.63
CA VAL A 32 0.76 -6.70 0.37
C VAL A 32 1.18 -5.91 1.59
N VAL A 33 0.26 -5.08 2.09
CA VAL A 33 0.42 -4.34 3.35
C VAL A 33 -0.66 -4.81 4.32
N VAL A 34 -0.23 -5.28 5.50
CA VAL A 34 -1.13 -5.64 6.60
C VAL A 34 -0.91 -4.64 7.73
N THR A 35 -1.95 -3.89 8.10
CA THR A 35 -1.87 -2.83 9.11
C THR A 35 -3.14 -2.76 9.94
N ASP A 36 -3.01 -2.30 11.20
CA ASP A 36 -4.15 -2.05 12.07
C ASP A 36 -4.88 -0.77 11.65
N LEU A 37 -6.21 -0.80 11.62
CA LEU A 37 -7.02 0.37 11.28
C LEU A 37 -6.93 1.49 12.32
N ARG A 38 -6.52 1.18 13.56
CA ARG A 38 -6.50 2.12 14.68
C ARG A 38 -5.16 2.00 15.39
N MET A 39 -4.27 2.95 15.13
CA MET A 39 -2.96 3.06 15.77
C MET A 39 -2.80 4.46 16.37
N LYS A 40 -1.87 4.60 17.32
CA LYS A 40 -1.54 5.92 17.90
C LYS A 40 -0.69 6.72 16.91
N GLY A 41 -1.10 7.95 16.61
CA GLY A 41 -0.34 8.91 15.82
C GLY A 41 -0.67 8.89 14.32
N MET A 42 -0.63 7.73 13.69
CA MET A 42 -1.01 7.54 12.28
C MET A 42 -1.82 6.26 12.18
N ASP A 43 -2.99 6.30 11.54
CA ASP A 43 -3.82 5.12 11.34
C ASP A 43 -3.45 4.34 10.06
N GLY A 44 -4.05 3.15 9.89
CA GLY A 44 -3.75 2.27 8.76
C GLY A 44 -4.17 2.84 7.40
N VAL A 45 -5.21 3.67 7.36
CA VAL A 45 -5.68 4.32 6.13
C VAL A 45 -4.70 5.41 5.72
N GLU A 46 -4.30 6.27 6.67
CA GLU A 46 -3.29 7.31 6.44
C GLU A 46 -1.95 6.72 5.99
N LEU A 47 -1.55 5.56 6.55
CA LEU A 47 -0.34 4.86 6.13
C LEU A 47 -0.41 4.44 4.66
N ILE A 48 -1.53 3.83 4.23
CA ILE A 48 -1.73 3.38 2.85
C ILE A 48 -1.74 4.58 1.89
N GLU A 49 -2.39 5.67 2.25
CA GLU A 49 -2.39 6.88 1.42
C GLU A 49 -0.98 7.45 1.25
N LYS A 50 -0.21 7.52 2.34
CA LYS A 50 1.16 8.06 2.33
C LYS A 50 2.18 7.14 1.68
N SER A 51 1.96 5.83 1.68
CA SER A 51 2.86 4.85 1.05
C SER A 51 2.68 4.73 -0.47
N GLY A 52 1.72 5.47 -1.06
CA GLY A 52 1.44 5.43 -2.49
C GLY A 52 0.27 4.51 -2.87
N GLY A 53 -0.59 4.14 -1.91
CA GLY A 53 -1.78 3.30 -2.12
C GLY A 53 -2.89 3.91 -2.98
N GLN A 54 -2.69 5.10 -3.55
CA GLN A 54 -3.50 5.57 -4.67
C GLN A 54 -3.01 4.85 -5.93
N SER A 55 -3.57 3.67 -6.18
CA SER A 55 -3.61 3.14 -7.53
C SER A 55 -4.24 4.21 -8.42
N ASP A 56 -3.46 4.74 -9.36
CA ASP A 56 -3.99 5.55 -10.44
C ASP A 56 -5.06 4.73 -11.16
N SER A 57 -6.32 4.88 -10.78
CA SER A 57 -7.49 4.34 -11.48
C SER A 57 -7.55 4.85 -12.95
N ASN A 58 -6.65 5.77 -13.30
CA ASN A 58 -6.49 6.39 -14.61
C ASN A 58 -5.24 5.90 -15.39
N SER A 59 -4.48 4.93 -14.87
CA SER A 59 -3.24 4.43 -15.48
C SER A 59 -3.47 3.44 -16.63
N LEU A 60 -4.68 2.90 -16.76
CA LEU A 60 -4.99 1.93 -17.81
C LEU A 60 -5.28 2.66 -19.15
N PRO A 61 -4.50 2.39 -20.22
CA PRO A 61 -4.61 3.11 -21.50
C PRO A 61 -6.01 3.07 -22.11
N TRP A 62 -6.74 1.97 -21.90
CA TRP A 62 -8.09 1.77 -22.43
C TRP A 62 -9.14 2.67 -21.77
N TYR A 63 -8.91 3.13 -20.53
CA TYR A 63 -9.83 4.00 -19.81
C TYR A 63 -9.83 5.44 -20.36
N ARG A 64 -8.70 5.90 -20.94
CA ARG A 64 -8.59 7.22 -21.59
C ARG A 64 -9.23 7.26 -22.99
N ALA A 65 -9.18 6.16 -23.73
CA ALA A 65 -9.65 6.12 -25.12
C ALA A 65 -11.17 6.26 -25.26
N GLY A 66 -11.95 5.87 -24.25
CA GLY A 66 -13.42 5.85 -24.29
C GLY A 66 -14.14 7.19 -24.08
N ARG A 67 -13.47 8.23 -23.52
CA ARG A 67 -14.13 9.50 -23.17
C ARG A 67 -14.22 10.55 -24.29
N LYS A 68 -13.73 10.25 -25.50
CA LYS A 68 -13.74 11.18 -26.65
C LYS A 68 -14.73 10.81 -27.76
N ARG A 69 -15.92 10.30 -27.42
CA ARG A 69 -17.06 10.20 -28.35
C ARG A 69 -18.38 10.44 -27.64
N ALA A 70 -18.67 11.70 -27.34
CA ALA A 70 -20.03 12.17 -27.12
C ALA A 70 -20.08 13.61 -27.66
N SER A 71 -20.60 13.72 -28.88
CA SER A 71 -21.00 14.95 -29.58
C SER A 71 -22.39 14.72 -30.10
#